data_AF-A0A4D6MFE9-F1
#
_entry.id   AF-A0A4D6MFE9-F1
#
_cell.length_a   1.000
_cell.length_b   1.000
_cell.length_c   1.000
_cell.angle_alpha   90.00
_cell.angle_beta   90.00
_cell.angle_gamma   90.00
#
_symmetry.space_group_name_H-M   'P 1'
#
loop_
_entity.id
_entity.type
_entity.pdbx_description
1 polymer ?
#
loop_
_entity_poly.entity_id
_entity_poly.type
_entity_poly.pdbx_seq_one_letter_code
_entity_poly.pdbx_strand_id
1 'polypeptide(L)'
;MVNQENDDVSSSFTDFPVDIQVCILSFLAPSEIATLACTSKQLGSLCARDSKLWFSMCQRRWGSKTTITQWGKAKGTISYKHLYHTLHHWENLLGFWRRSGSETPLLLFFEWGPSFISASRVSPSESLAYGVTKTPFLWMSLSEDGDVVTFLDPDGKPGVERGIQSELVAVEVSLMGKTHFVVEEKQFRGSISDDCGDEVVESGSPPEKLMAEIYQHFANPRSPGGDRSRRQRRREKERLARRKWESQHFVKIVNCSPTPERPLQGIWKGICGDRSLAFYLVAYDDIGGISCRRIGDHPERILGYGPVFWTSNATFLESPFPLEEESLYASRVHLRPLQPVNESEFSLSDDEVVNGIQDIRVSENVVNRILHISSSYDLVVPNLSGTINPSAEGRIWQYQNGTFGFGFLSDNLVIDMKHIVHNGCIVDTVKASPH
;
A
#
# COMPACT_ATOMS: atom_id res chain seq x y z
N MET A 1 -15.63 -64.53 38.82
CA MET A 1 -15.83 -63.69 37.62
C MET A 1 -16.05 -62.28 38.12
N VAL A 2 -14.99 -61.47 38.09
CA VAL A 2 -15.06 -60.04 38.42
C VAL A 2 -15.45 -59.34 37.12
N ASN A 3 -16.67 -58.81 37.08
CA ASN A 3 -17.09 -57.93 35.99
C ASN A 3 -16.38 -56.59 36.17
N GLN A 4 -15.37 -56.35 35.35
CA GLN A 4 -14.82 -55.02 35.11
C GLN A 4 -15.84 -54.29 34.23
N GLU A 5 -16.74 -53.53 34.84
CA GLU A 5 -17.45 -52.45 34.16
C GLU A 5 -16.40 -51.38 33.82
N ASN A 6 -16.00 -51.34 32.56
CA ASN A 6 -15.34 -50.17 31.99
C ASN A 6 -16.39 -49.07 31.93
N ASP A 7 -16.47 -48.27 32.99
CA ASP A 7 -17.11 -46.95 32.94
C ASP A 7 -16.34 -46.12 31.90
N ASP A 8 -16.90 -46.03 30.70
CA ASP A 8 -16.51 -45.04 29.70
C ASP A 8 -16.87 -43.66 30.26
N VAL A 9 -15.93 -43.09 31.04
CA VAL A 9 -16.07 -41.74 31.60
C VAL A 9 -16.10 -40.77 30.42
N SER A 10 -17.30 -40.35 30.02
CA SER A 10 -17.48 -39.33 29.00
C SER A 10 -16.92 -38.01 29.52
N SER A 11 -15.77 -37.60 29.02
CA SER A 11 -15.19 -36.30 29.34
C SER A 11 -15.92 -35.20 28.57
N SER A 12 -16.44 -34.21 29.30
CA SER A 12 -17.05 -33.01 28.74
C SER A 12 -15.98 -31.95 28.46
N PHE A 13 -16.22 -31.06 27.49
CA PHE A 13 -15.35 -29.92 27.21
C PHE A 13 -15.11 -29.04 28.45
N THR A 14 -16.10 -28.97 29.35
CA THR A 14 -16.02 -28.22 30.60
C THR A 14 -15.02 -28.79 31.60
N ASP A 15 -14.62 -30.05 31.43
CA ASP A 15 -13.75 -30.77 32.35
C ASP A 15 -12.27 -30.44 32.09
N PHE A 16 -11.96 -29.86 30.92
CA PHE A 16 -10.63 -29.34 30.66
C PHE A 16 -10.30 -28.13 31.53
N PRO A 17 -9.04 -27.94 31.94
CA PRO A 17 -8.55 -26.68 32.50
C PRO A 17 -8.87 -25.46 31.61
N VAL A 18 -9.13 -24.31 32.24
CA VAL A 18 -9.58 -23.07 31.58
C VAL A 18 -8.60 -22.59 30.50
N ASP A 19 -7.30 -22.75 30.70
CA ASP A 19 -6.24 -22.43 29.75
C ASP A 19 -6.30 -23.32 28.50
N ILE A 20 -6.57 -24.62 28.67
CA ILE A 20 -6.78 -25.55 27.54
C ILE A 20 -8.06 -25.18 26.78
N GLN A 21 -9.15 -24.89 27.50
CA GLN A 21 -10.39 -24.42 26.88
C GLN A 21 -10.13 -23.15 26.05
N VAL A 22 -9.49 -22.12 26.63
CA VAL A 22 -9.13 -20.88 25.90
C VAL A 22 -8.23 -21.15 24.69
N CYS A 23 -7.26 -22.06 24.82
CA CYS A 23 -6.39 -22.44 23.72
C CYS A 23 -7.19 -23.04 22.56
N ILE A 24 -8.13 -23.95 22.84
CA ILE A 24 -9.02 -24.54 21.83
C ILE A 24 -9.93 -23.47 21.21
N LEU A 25 -10.55 -22.63 22.04
CA LEU A 25 -11.44 -21.57 21.57
C LEU A 25 -10.73 -20.51 20.72
N SER A 26 -9.43 -20.30 20.93
CA SER A 26 -8.66 -19.34 20.14
C SER A 26 -8.50 -19.72 18.65
N PHE A 27 -8.87 -20.95 18.26
CA PHE A 27 -8.92 -21.37 16.86
C PHE A 27 -10.23 -21.00 16.15
N LEU A 28 -11.26 -20.63 16.90
CA LEU A 28 -12.59 -20.35 16.37
C LEU A 28 -12.71 -18.93 15.82
N ALA A 29 -13.66 -18.73 14.91
CA ALA A 29 -14.07 -17.42 14.44
C ALA A 29 -14.90 -16.70 15.52
N PRO A 30 -14.91 -15.35 15.54
CA PRO A 30 -15.73 -14.57 16.47
C PRO A 30 -17.23 -14.94 16.48
N SER A 31 -17.77 -15.33 15.32
CA SER A 31 -19.17 -15.79 15.19
C SER A 31 -19.41 -17.11 15.92
N GLU A 32 -18.47 -18.05 15.83
CA GLU A 32 -18.56 -19.35 16.50
C GLU A 32 -18.43 -19.18 18.02
N ILE A 33 -17.58 -18.26 18.47
CA ILE A 33 -17.45 -17.87 19.89
C ILE A 33 -18.76 -17.28 20.40
N ALA A 34 -19.42 -16.43 19.61
CA ALA A 34 -20.72 -15.87 19.98
C ALA A 34 -21.78 -16.97 20.12
N THR A 35 -21.84 -17.93 19.19
CA THR A 35 -22.74 -19.08 19.27
C THR A 35 -22.45 -19.94 20.50
N LEU A 36 -21.17 -20.21 20.79
CA LEU A 36 -20.76 -20.99 21.96
C LEU A 36 -21.11 -20.27 23.27
N ALA A 37 -20.95 -18.95 23.33
CA ALA A 37 -21.32 -18.16 24.49
C ALA A 37 -22.81 -18.28 24.85
N CYS A 38 -23.67 -18.59 23.86
CA CYS A 38 -25.11 -18.77 24.05
C CYS A 38 -25.51 -20.17 24.54
N THR A 39 -24.62 -21.16 24.53
CA THR A 39 -25.00 -22.55 24.90
C THR A 39 -25.01 -22.78 26.41
N SER A 40 -24.22 -22.03 27.18
CA SER A 40 -24.12 -22.17 28.63
C SER A 40 -23.64 -20.88 29.29
N LYS A 41 -24.12 -20.60 30.51
CA LYS A 41 -23.64 -19.46 31.32
C LYS A 41 -22.14 -19.54 31.61
N GLN A 42 -21.61 -20.74 31.81
CA GLN A 42 -20.18 -20.95 32.08
C GLN A 42 -19.34 -20.58 30.86
N LEU A 43 -19.75 -21.04 29.67
CA LEU A 43 -19.07 -20.75 28.41
C LEU A 43 -19.24 -19.28 28.00
N GLY A 44 -20.41 -18.68 28.26
CA GLY A 44 -20.62 -17.25 28.09
C GLY A 44 -19.68 -16.40 28.95
N SER A 45 -19.53 -16.76 30.23
CA SER A 45 -18.58 -16.12 31.14
C SER A 45 -17.13 -16.29 30.66
N LEU A 46 -16.76 -17.48 30.17
CA LEU A 46 -15.44 -17.72 29.60
C LEU A 46 -15.17 -16.86 28.36
N CYS A 47 -16.13 -16.76 27.45
CA CYS A 47 -16.02 -15.97 26.22
C CYS A 47 -16.01 -14.45 26.46
N ALA A 48 -16.59 -14.00 27.57
CA ALA A 48 -16.56 -12.61 28.01
C ALA A 48 -15.19 -12.18 28.57
N ARG A 49 -14.27 -13.12 28.88
CA ARG A 49 -12.94 -12.81 29.42
C ARG A 49 -12.00 -12.29 28.33
N ASP A 50 -12.08 -10.99 28.10
CA ASP A 50 -11.29 -10.24 27.12
C ASP A 50 -9.78 -10.47 27.23
N SER A 51 -9.21 -10.34 28.42
CA SER A 51 -7.76 -10.45 28.67
C SER A 51 -7.17 -11.84 28.46
N LYS A 52 -8.00 -12.90 28.37
CA LYS A 52 -7.54 -14.27 28.13
C LYS A 52 -7.89 -14.71 26.72
N LEU A 53 -9.19 -14.82 26.41
CA LEU A 53 -9.62 -15.39 25.13
C LEU A 53 -9.23 -14.50 23.95
N TRP A 54 -9.64 -13.22 23.99
CA TRP A 54 -9.41 -12.30 22.87
C TRP A 54 -7.92 -11.95 22.71
N PHE A 55 -7.17 -11.88 23.82
CA PHE A 55 -5.70 -11.82 23.76
C PHE A 55 -5.11 -13.04 23.05
N SER A 56 -5.48 -14.27 23.44
CA SER A 56 -4.98 -15.50 22.80
C SER A 56 -5.34 -15.57 21.32
N MET A 57 -6.54 -15.13 20.94
CA MET A 57 -6.94 -15.01 19.53
C MET A 57 -6.07 -14.02 18.76
N CYS A 58 -5.83 -12.83 19.33
CA CYS A 58 -4.96 -11.83 18.71
C CYS A 58 -3.52 -12.33 18.55
N GLN A 59 -2.97 -12.91 19.63
CA GLN A 59 -1.60 -13.42 19.67
C GLN A 59 -1.40 -14.57 18.67
N ARG A 60 -2.39 -15.47 18.53
CA ARG A 60 -2.33 -16.57 17.57
C ARG A 60 -2.29 -16.06 16.12
N ARG A 61 -3.11 -15.06 15.79
CA ARG A 61 -3.29 -14.61 14.40
C ARG A 61 -2.24 -13.58 13.96
N TRP A 62 -1.85 -12.66 14.85
CA TRP A 62 -0.95 -11.55 14.51
C TRP A 62 0.30 -11.46 15.38
N GLY A 63 0.48 -12.33 16.38
CA GLY A 63 1.64 -12.27 17.29
C GLY A 63 3.00 -12.48 16.63
N SER A 64 3.06 -13.07 15.43
CA SER A 64 4.28 -13.16 14.62
C SER A 64 4.50 -11.94 13.71
N LYS A 65 3.46 -11.11 13.49
CA LYS A 65 3.47 -9.95 12.61
C LYS A 65 3.62 -8.63 13.38
N THR A 66 3.10 -8.58 14.60
CA THR A 66 3.06 -7.38 15.44
C THR A 66 3.13 -7.74 16.92
N THR A 67 3.37 -6.76 17.79
CA THR A 67 3.49 -6.99 19.24
C THR A 67 2.18 -6.65 19.93
N ILE A 68 1.29 -7.63 20.10
CA ILE A 68 -0.05 -7.46 20.69
C ILE A 68 -0.03 -6.69 22.01
N THR A 69 0.96 -6.94 22.87
CA THR A 69 1.08 -6.25 24.16
C THR A 69 1.44 -4.77 24.03
N GLN A 70 1.95 -4.30 22.90
CA GLN A 70 2.28 -2.89 22.67
C GLN A 70 1.10 -2.09 22.13
N TRP A 71 0.12 -2.74 21.53
CA TRP A 71 -1.16 -2.11 21.19
C TRP A 71 -1.90 -1.80 22.51
N GLY A 72 -2.00 -0.51 22.88
CA GLY A 72 -2.66 -0.07 24.12
C GLY A 72 -1.74 0.14 25.34
N LYS A 73 -0.40 0.03 25.20
CA LYS A 73 0.56 0.18 26.30
C LYS A 73 0.70 1.60 26.88
N ALA A 74 0.10 2.61 26.26
CA ALA A 74 0.22 3.99 26.75
C ALA A 74 -0.57 4.21 28.06
N LYS A 75 -1.70 3.51 28.29
CA LYS A 75 -2.46 3.56 29.58
C LYS A 75 -3.61 2.55 29.73
N GLY A 76 -3.65 1.47 28.93
CA GLY A 76 -4.41 0.25 29.27
C GLY A 76 -5.93 0.36 29.36
N THR A 77 -6.61 0.88 28.33
CA THR A 77 -8.10 0.90 28.28
C THR A 77 -8.69 0.15 27.08
N ILE A 78 -7.88 -0.22 26.08
CA ILE A 78 -8.38 -0.87 24.87
C ILE A 78 -8.64 -2.35 25.12
N SER A 79 -9.88 -2.80 24.90
CA SER A 79 -10.22 -4.23 24.95
C SER A 79 -9.55 -5.00 23.80
N TYR A 80 -9.10 -6.22 24.06
CA TYR A 80 -8.54 -7.12 23.05
C TYR A 80 -9.60 -7.52 22.01
N LYS A 81 -10.88 -7.52 22.37
CA LYS A 81 -11.98 -7.66 21.43
C LYS A 81 -12.00 -6.52 20.41
N HIS A 82 -11.89 -5.26 20.87
CA HIS A 82 -11.79 -4.10 19.98
C HIS A 82 -10.53 -4.15 19.11
N LEU A 83 -9.40 -4.53 19.71
CA LEU A 83 -8.15 -4.74 18.98
C LEU A 83 -8.30 -5.82 17.90
N TYR A 84 -8.92 -6.96 18.21
CA TYR A 84 -9.15 -8.04 17.25
C TYR A 84 -9.91 -7.54 16.03
N HIS A 85 -11.03 -6.83 16.25
CA HIS A 85 -11.84 -6.30 15.15
C HIS A 85 -11.06 -5.26 14.33
N THR A 86 -10.29 -4.40 14.99
CA THR A 86 -9.45 -3.40 14.33
C THR A 86 -8.36 -4.07 13.47
N LEU A 87 -7.56 -4.97 14.04
CA LEU A 87 -6.49 -5.68 13.32
C LEU A 87 -7.06 -6.53 12.18
N HIS A 88 -8.22 -7.16 12.39
CA HIS A 88 -8.90 -7.90 11.33
C HIS A 88 -9.35 -7.00 10.18
N HIS A 89 -9.87 -5.81 10.48
CA HIS A 89 -10.24 -4.84 9.46
C HIS A 89 -9.01 -4.36 8.69
N TRP A 90 -7.94 -4.02 9.42
CA TRP A 90 -6.70 -3.49 8.85
C TRP A 90 -5.82 -4.53 8.16
N GLU A 91 -6.02 -5.83 8.39
CA GLU A 91 -5.33 -6.87 7.62
C GLU A 91 -5.59 -6.71 6.10
N ASN A 92 -6.74 -6.15 5.73
CA ASN A 92 -7.04 -5.84 4.34
C ASN A 92 -6.21 -4.67 3.77
N LEU A 93 -5.62 -3.81 4.60
CA LEU A 93 -4.76 -2.71 4.16
C LEU A 93 -3.37 -3.18 3.73
N LEU A 94 -2.93 -4.35 4.16
CA LEU A 94 -1.57 -4.80 3.90
C LEU A 94 -1.30 -5.05 2.41
N GLY A 95 -0.06 -4.82 2.01
CA GLY A 95 0.42 -5.02 0.65
C GLY A 95 0.44 -3.73 -0.18
N PHE A 96 0.35 -3.88 -1.50
CA PHE A 96 0.56 -2.79 -2.44
C PHE A 96 -0.73 -2.07 -2.82
N TRP A 97 -0.62 -0.75 -2.94
CA TRP A 97 -1.69 0.13 -3.36
C TRP A 97 -1.17 1.14 -4.36
N ARG A 98 -1.94 1.38 -5.42
CA ARG A 98 -1.63 2.42 -6.40
C ARG A 98 -2.62 3.55 -6.28
N ARG A 99 -2.17 4.78 -6.48
CA ARG A 99 -3.07 5.93 -6.61
C ARG A 99 -3.97 5.76 -7.85
N SER A 100 -5.22 6.15 -7.70
CA SER A 100 -6.20 6.24 -8.78
C SER A 100 -6.35 7.69 -9.21
N GLY A 101 -6.33 7.97 -10.52
CA GLY A 101 -6.46 9.32 -11.08
C GLY A 101 -5.36 9.64 -12.10
N SER A 102 -5.44 10.84 -12.69
CA SER A 102 -4.50 11.36 -13.70
C SER A 102 -3.26 12.06 -13.11
N GLU A 103 -3.17 12.11 -11.79
CA GLU A 103 -2.03 12.70 -11.08
C GLU A 103 -0.81 11.76 -11.04
N THR A 104 0.27 12.19 -10.37
CA THR A 104 1.52 11.43 -10.26
C THR A 104 1.25 10.00 -9.74
N PRO A 105 1.71 8.97 -10.47
CA PRO A 105 1.44 7.58 -10.13
C PRO A 105 2.19 7.14 -8.88
N LEU A 106 1.51 7.18 -7.73
CA LEU A 106 2.10 6.78 -6.46
C LEU A 106 1.90 5.29 -6.17
N LEU A 107 2.96 4.59 -5.77
CA LEU A 107 2.92 3.21 -5.27
C LEU A 107 3.18 3.22 -3.76
N LEU A 108 2.23 2.70 -2.99
CA LEU A 108 2.32 2.55 -1.54
C LEU A 108 2.44 1.08 -1.16
N PHE A 109 3.17 0.82 -0.08
CA PHE A 109 3.27 -0.49 0.54
C PHE A 109 2.95 -0.40 2.03
N PHE A 110 1.94 -1.14 2.47
CA PHE A 110 1.50 -1.21 3.86
C PHE A 110 2.04 -2.46 4.53
N GLU A 111 2.61 -2.28 5.72
CA GLU A 111 3.17 -3.34 6.54
C GLU A 111 2.84 -3.16 8.03
N TRP A 112 2.91 -4.27 8.77
CA TRP A 112 2.77 -4.23 10.22
C TRP A 112 4.04 -3.64 10.85
N GLY A 113 3.83 -2.67 11.73
CA GLY A 113 4.81 -2.29 12.75
C GLY A 113 4.54 -3.02 14.08
N PRO A 114 5.34 -2.74 15.12
CA PRO A 114 5.17 -3.35 16.45
C PRO A 114 3.82 -3.02 17.13
N SER A 115 3.31 -1.80 16.93
CA SER A 115 2.05 -1.30 17.53
C SER A 115 1.29 -0.33 16.62
N PHE A 116 1.58 -0.37 15.31
CA PHE A 116 0.99 0.49 14.29
C PHE A 116 1.03 -0.22 12.94
N ILE A 117 0.36 0.34 11.93
CA ILE A 117 0.57 0.04 10.52
C ILE A 117 1.29 1.22 9.89
N SER A 118 2.30 0.94 9.07
CA SER A 118 2.99 1.95 8.27
C SER A 118 2.79 1.71 6.79
N ALA A 119 2.46 2.77 6.08
CA ALA A 119 2.54 2.85 4.63
C ALA A 119 3.82 3.58 4.24
N SER A 120 4.57 3.01 3.31
CA SER A 120 5.72 3.66 2.68
C SER A 120 5.45 3.88 1.19
N ARG A 121 5.87 5.02 0.64
CA ARG A 121 6.00 5.17 -0.82
C ARG A 121 7.14 4.28 -1.28
N VAL A 122 6.93 3.60 -2.39
CA VAL A 122 7.90 2.71 -3.01
C VAL A 122 8.34 3.36 -4.30
N SER A 123 9.61 3.75 -4.35
CA SER A 123 10.21 4.43 -5.50
C SER A 123 11.46 3.69 -5.99
N PRO A 124 11.80 3.83 -7.28
CA PRO A 124 13.10 3.40 -7.77
C PRO A 124 14.23 4.12 -7.02
N SER A 125 15.32 3.41 -6.73
CA SER A 125 16.56 4.04 -6.24
C SER A 125 17.22 4.85 -7.36
N GLU A 126 17.89 5.95 -7.03
CA GLU A 126 18.74 6.71 -7.97
C GLU A 126 20.01 5.96 -8.37
N SER A 127 20.31 4.83 -7.72
CA SER A 127 21.40 3.96 -8.11
C SER A 127 21.12 3.28 -9.46
N LEU A 128 22.17 3.06 -10.26
CA LEU A 128 22.11 2.34 -11.56
C LEU A 128 21.88 0.82 -11.42
N ALA A 129 21.16 0.40 -10.38
CA ALA A 129 20.90 -0.97 -9.99
C ALA A 129 19.40 -1.23 -9.74
N TYR A 130 19.03 -2.47 -9.42
CA TYR A 130 17.65 -2.87 -9.10
C TYR A 130 17.16 -2.39 -7.72
N GLY A 131 17.80 -1.38 -7.13
CA GLY A 131 17.51 -0.89 -5.79
C GLY A 131 16.13 -0.24 -5.67
N VAL A 132 15.43 -0.51 -4.57
CA VAL A 132 14.11 0.07 -4.27
C VAL A 132 14.21 0.87 -2.98
N THR A 133 13.70 2.10 -2.98
CA THR A 133 13.66 2.95 -1.79
C THR A 133 12.25 2.93 -1.19
N LYS A 134 12.18 2.84 0.14
CA LYS A 134 10.94 2.98 0.93
C LYS A 134 11.03 4.28 1.70
N THR A 135 10.16 5.24 1.38
CA THR A 135 10.03 6.49 2.14
C THR A 135 8.73 6.47 2.92
N PRO A 136 8.73 6.71 4.25
CA PRO A 136 7.51 6.71 5.03
C PRO A 136 6.47 7.69 4.47
N PHE A 137 5.20 7.30 4.51
CA PHE A 137 4.09 8.09 3.98
C PHE A 137 2.99 8.31 5.01
N LEU A 138 2.51 7.24 5.62
CA LEU A 138 1.35 7.27 6.50
C LEU A 138 1.52 6.25 7.63
N TRP A 139 1.04 6.60 8.82
CA TRP A 139 1.01 5.72 9.97
C TRP A 139 -0.40 5.65 10.54
N MET A 140 -0.82 4.46 10.93
CA MET A 140 -2.10 4.21 11.58
C MET A 140 -1.85 3.50 12.91
N SER A 141 -2.35 4.05 14.00
CA SER A 141 -2.30 3.45 15.33
C SER A 141 -3.61 3.66 16.06
N LEU A 142 -3.71 3.10 17.27
CA LEU A 142 -4.84 3.33 18.17
C LEU A 142 -4.43 4.35 19.25
N SER A 143 -5.35 5.25 19.59
CA SER A 143 -5.24 6.16 20.75
C SER A 143 -5.38 5.38 22.06
N GLU A 144 -5.18 6.06 23.20
CA GLU A 144 -5.45 5.49 24.52
C GLU A 144 -6.93 5.04 24.68
N ASP A 145 -7.85 5.76 24.06
CA ASP A 145 -9.30 5.49 24.08
C ASP A 145 -9.74 4.40 23.08
N GLY A 146 -8.81 3.91 22.24
CA GLY A 146 -9.10 2.93 21.20
C GLY A 146 -9.57 3.54 19.88
N ASP A 147 -9.49 4.86 19.73
CA ASP A 147 -9.80 5.53 18.47
C ASP A 147 -8.66 5.37 17.47
N VAL A 148 -9.02 5.32 16.18
CA VAL A 148 -8.03 5.28 15.10
C VAL A 148 -7.38 6.66 14.94
N VAL A 149 -6.06 6.68 15.04
CA VAL A 149 -5.24 7.88 14.80
C VAL A 149 -4.38 7.62 13.58
N THR A 150 -4.46 8.53 12.60
CA THR A 150 -3.64 8.44 11.39
C THR A 150 -2.93 9.75 11.09
N PHE A 151 -1.64 9.63 10.78
CA PHE A 151 -0.77 10.75 10.46
C PHE A 151 -0.15 10.51 9.09
N LEU A 152 -0.03 11.58 8.30
CA LEU A 152 0.58 11.57 6.99
C LEU A 152 1.78 12.52 6.99
N ASP A 153 2.90 12.05 6.43
CA ASP A 153 4.06 12.88 6.10
C ASP A 153 4.00 13.25 4.61
N PRO A 154 3.71 14.51 4.27
CA PRO A 154 3.59 14.93 2.87
C PRO A 154 4.93 14.90 2.14
N ASP A 155 6.05 15.15 2.83
CA ASP A 155 7.37 15.35 2.24
C ASP A 155 8.22 14.07 2.24
N GLY A 156 7.96 13.12 3.14
CA GLY A 156 8.55 11.78 3.13
C GLY A 156 10.07 11.75 3.20
N LYS A 157 10.71 12.79 3.75
CA LYS A 157 12.18 12.91 3.78
C LYS A 157 12.79 11.86 4.72
N PRO A 158 13.71 11.02 4.24
CA PRO A 158 14.38 10.02 5.06
C PRO A 158 15.45 10.72 5.91
N GLY A 159 15.28 10.69 7.23
CA GLY A 159 16.33 11.08 8.16
C GLY A 159 16.13 12.46 8.78
N VAL A 160 15.23 12.56 9.75
CA VAL A 160 15.51 13.38 10.92
C VAL A 160 15.07 12.55 12.12
N GLU A 161 16.02 12.29 13.03
CA GLU A 161 15.71 11.80 14.37
C GLU A 161 14.52 12.59 14.90
N ARG A 162 13.54 11.91 15.51
CA ARG A 162 12.26 12.48 15.96
C ARG A 162 12.48 13.62 16.97
N GLY A 163 12.78 14.79 16.44
CA GLY A 163 13.22 15.97 17.14
C GLY A 163 12.68 17.17 16.39
N ILE A 164 11.44 17.53 16.74
CA ILE A 164 10.88 18.88 16.59
C ILE A 164 10.60 19.30 15.13
N GLN A 165 9.30 19.21 14.76
CA GLN A 165 8.64 19.93 13.65
C GLN A 165 8.79 19.41 12.21
N SER A 166 8.46 18.14 11.94
CA SER A 166 7.87 17.78 10.63
C SER A 166 6.35 17.96 10.72
N GLU A 167 5.74 18.75 9.82
CA GLU A 167 4.31 19.11 9.76
C GLU A 167 3.45 17.87 9.44
N LEU A 168 3.36 16.90 10.35
CA LEU A 168 2.52 15.72 10.20
C LEU A 168 1.05 16.15 10.13
N VAL A 169 0.37 15.74 9.07
CA VAL A 169 -1.04 16.06 8.84
C VAL A 169 -1.88 14.94 9.42
N ALA A 170 -2.82 15.28 10.31
CA ALA A 170 -3.83 14.32 10.76
C ALA A 170 -4.79 14.04 9.61
N VAL A 171 -4.88 12.79 9.21
CA VAL A 171 -5.75 12.36 8.11
C VAL A 171 -6.81 11.38 8.61
N GLU A 172 -7.80 11.13 7.77
CA GLU A 172 -8.78 10.06 7.90
C GLU A 172 -8.59 9.10 6.73
N VAL A 173 -8.52 7.81 7.05
CA VAL A 173 -8.41 6.73 6.04
C VAL A 173 -9.72 5.96 6.02
N SER A 174 -10.50 6.16 4.98
CA SER A 174 -11.80 5.52 4.80
C SER A 174 -11.68 4.36 3.82
N LEU A 175 -11.84 3.12 4.32
CA LEU A 175 -11.86 1.91 3.52
C LEU A 175 -13.22 1.76 2.80
N MET A 176 -13.20 1.80 1.48
CA MET A 176 -14.34 1.54 0.61
C MET A 176 -14.29 0.09 0.13
N GLY A 177 -14.82 -0.82 0.95
CA GLY A 177 -14.73 -2.26 0.69
C GLY A 177 -13.33 -2.81 0.96
N LYS A 178 -12.87 -3.75 0.13
CA LYS A 178 -11.57 -4.45 0.31
C LYS A 178 -10.46 -4.00 -0.66
N THR A 179 -10.83 -3.24 -1.69
CA THR A 179 -9.96 -2.94 -2.84
C THR A 179 -9.73 -1.45 -3.06
N HIS A 180 -10.38 -0.59 -2.28
CA HIS A 180 -10.29 0.85 -2.42
C HIS A 180 -10.24 1.52 -1.04
N PHE A 181 -9.37 2.51 -0.87
CA PHE A 181 -9.41 3.41 0.27
C PHE A 181 -9.21 4.85 -0.18
N VAL A 182 -9.71 5.77 0.63
CA VAL A 182 -9.60 7.21 0.44
C VAL A 182 -8.86 7.82 1.63
N VAL A 183 -7.95 8.75 1.36
CA VAL A 183 -7.26 9.55 2.38
C VAL A 183 -7.72 10.99 2.28
N GLU A 184 -8.28 11.49 3.38
CA GLU A 184 -8.78 12.85 3.48
C GLU A 184 -8.15 13.55 4.69
N GLU A 185 -8.00 14.87 4.65
CA GLU A 185 -7.53 15.61 5.82
C GLU A 185 -8.61 15.59 6.91
N LYS A 186 -8.20 15.25 8.14
CA LYS A 186 -9.14 15.17 9.26
C LYS A 186 -9.56 16.58 9.66
N GLN A 187 -10.77 16.98 9.29
CA GLN A 187 -11.34 18.25 9.75
C GLN A 187 -11.70 18.11 11.24
N PHE A 188 -10.93 18.75 12.11
CA PHE A 188 -11.32 18.91 13.50
C PHE A 188 -12.59 19.77 13.54
N ARG A 189 -13.76 19.16 13.76
CA ARG A 189 -14.99 19.90 14.07
C ARG A 189 -14.85 20.56 15.44
N GLY A 190 -14.21 21.72 15.48
CA GLY A 190 -14.26 22.67 16.58
C GLY A 190 -15.23 23.80 16.23
N SER A 191 -16.44 23.74 16.78
CA SER A 191 -17.41 24.83 16.99
C SER A 191 -17.63 25.84 15.85
N ILE A 192 -18.67 25.62 15.05
CA ILE A 192 -19.74 26.61 14.72
C ILE A 192 -20.95 25.73 14.36
N SER A 193 -21.82 25.48 15.35
CA SER A 193 -23.22 25.22 15.06
C SER A 193 -23.87 26.59 14.89
N ASP A 194 -24.14 26.98 13.65
CA ASP A 194 -25.14 28.02 13.40
C ASP A 194 -25.70 27.78 11.99
N ASP A 195 -26.52 26.74 11.89
CA ASP A 195 -27.49 26.59 10.82
C ASP A 195 -28.69 25.80 11.36
N CYS A 196 -29.52 26.48 12.14
CA CYS A 196 -30.92 26.08 12.36
C CYS A 196 -31.76 27.35 12.24
N GLY A 197 -32.44 27.51 11.11
CA GLY A 197 -33.54 28.45 10.96
C GLY A 197 -34.82 27.89 11.60
N ASP A 198 -35.43 28.73 12.45
CA ASP A 198 -36.86 28.91 12.76
C ASP A 198 -37.72 27.72 13.26
N GLU A 199 -38.21 27.77 14.51
CA GLU A 199 -39.50 28.42 14.86
C GLU A 199 -39.76 28.44 16.40
N VAL A 200 -40.24 29.62 16.83
CA VAL A 200 -40.93 30.11 18.05
C VAL A 200 -41.54 29.11 19.07
N VAL A 201 -41.39 29.40 20.39
CA VAL A 201 -42.46 29.73 21.38
C VAL A 201 -41.89 30.02 22.79
N GLU A 202 -42.35 31.13 23.36
CA GLU A 202 -42.14 31.72 24.69
C GLU A 202 -42.51 30.85 25.90
N SER A 203 -41.82 31.03 27.05
CA SER A 203 -42.38 31.70 28.25
C SER A 203 -41.54 31.49 29.53
N GLY A 204 -41.19 32.59 30.23
CA GLY A 204 -40.86 32.60 31.67
C GLY A 204 -39.60 33.39 32.12
N SER A 205 -39.77 34.67 32.45
CA SER A 205 -38.77 35.72 32.81
C SER A 205 -38.20 35.69 34.27
N PRO A 206 -37.37 36.66 34.76
CA PRO A 206 -35.96 37.05 34.44
C PRO A 206 -35.16 37.39 35.78
N PRO A 207 -34.11 38.26 35.93
CA PRO A 207 -33.19 38.99 35.01
C PRO A 207 -31.70 39.04 35.47
N GLU A 208 -30.73 38.71 34.60
CA GLU A 208 -29.34 39.19 34.78
C GLU A 208 -28.60 39.35 33.43
N LYS A 209 -28.90 38.46 32.47
CA LYS A 209 -28.28 38.50 31.12
C LYS A 209 -28.74 39.66 30.23
N LEU A 210 -29.99 40.09 30.30
CA LEU A 210 -30.50 41.21 29.49
C LEU A 210 -29.83 42.55 29.85
N MET A 211 -29.49 42.76 31.12
CA MET A 211 -28.77 43.97 31.54
C MET A 211 -27.34 43.98 30.99
N ALA A 212 -26.66 42.83 30.91
CA ALA A 212 -25.33 42.72 30.33
C ALA A 212 -25.33 42.95 28.81
N GLU A 213 -26.33 42.42 28.09
CA GLU A 213 -26.46 42.63 26.64
C GLU A 213 -26.81 44.07 26.29
N ILE A 214 -27.71 44.71 27.05
CA ILE A 214 -28.06 46.12 26.84
C ILE A 214 -26.84 47.02 27.10
N TYR A 215 -26.09 46.80 28.18
CA TYR A 215 -24.85 47.54 28.43
C TYR A 215 -23.81 47.34 27.32
N GLN A 216 -23.69 46.14 26.76
CA GLN A 216 -22.75 45.84 25.68
C GLN A 216 -23.19 46.44 24.33
N HIS A 217 -24.50 46.54 24.09
CA HIS A 217 -25.06 47.14 22.87
C HIS A 217 -24.99 48.68 22.86
N PHE A 218 -25.08 49.32 24.04
CA PHE A 218 -24.93 50.78 24.16
C PHE A 218 -23.48 51.22 24.40
N ALA A 219 -22.56 50.30 24.75
CA ALA A 219 -21.17 50.63 25.07
C ALA A 219 -20.28 51.00 23.87
N ASN A 220 -20.73 50.97 22.60
CA ASN A 220 -19.93 51.52 21.50
C ASN A 220 -20.70 51.81 20.20
N PRO A 221 -21.30 53.01 20.05
CA PRO A 221 -21.50 53.62 18.75
C PRO A 221 -20.38 54.66 18.53
N ARG A 222 -19.26 54.23 17.93
CA ARG A 222 -18.26 54.99 17.14
C ARG A 222 -16.86 54.42 17.33
N SER A 223 -16.45 53.52 16.44
CA SER A 223 -15.03 53.34 16.14
C SER A 223 -14.84 52.82 14.70
N PRO A 224 -14.04 53.50 13.86
CA PRO A 224 -13.74 53.06 12.50
C PRO A 224 -12.70 51.94 12.55
N GLY A 225 -13.13 50.71 12.82
CA GLY A 225 -12.21 49.57 13.04
C GLY A 225 -12.66 48.22 12.46
N GLY A 226 -13.86 48.13 11.87
CA GLY A 226 -14.47 46.87 11.43
C GLY A 226 -13.82 46.21 10.20
N ASP A 227 -12.92 46.88 9.50
CA ASP A 227 -12.33 46.37 8.25
C ASP A 227 -11.16 45.38 8.50
N ARG A 228 -10.54 45.44 9.69
CA ARG A 228 -9.44 44.51 10.06
C ARG A 228 -9.96 43.12 10.41
N SER A 229 -11.07 43.01 11.17
CA SER A 229 -11.65 41.72 11.54
C SER A 229 -12.28 41.00 10.35
N ARG A 230 -12.97 41.74 9.45
CA ARG A 230 -13.56 41.18 8.23
C ARG A 230 -12.48 40.75 7.21
N ARG A 231 -11.39 41.51 7.07
CA ARG A 231 -10.22 41.11 6.27
C ARG A 231 -9.46 39.93 6.89
N GLN A 232 -9.36 39.85 8.21
CA GLN A 232 -8.72 38.72 8.89
C GLN A 232 -9.53 37.44 8.69
N ARG A 233 -10.86 37.49 8.89
CA ARG A 233 -11.76 36.35 8.65
C ARG A 233 -11.78 35.92 7.17
N ARG A 234 -11.67 36.87 6.23
CA ARG A 234 -11.54 36.57 4.79
C ARG A 234 -10.17 35.98 4.43
N ARG A 235 -9.07 36.47 5.03
CA ARG A 235 -7.71 35.91 4.86
C ARG A 235 -7.56 34.54 5.50
N GLU A 236 -8.26 34.26 6.60
CA GLU A 236 -8.31 32.96 7.26
C GLU A 236 -9.13 31.96 6.45
N LYS A 237 -10.27 32.41 5.89
CA LYS A 237 -11.06 31.63 4.92
C LYS A 237 -10.32 31.39 3.60
N GLU A 238 -9.52 32.35 3.12
CA GLU A 238 -8.63 32.18 1.96
C GLU A 238 -7.41 31.29 2.28
N ARG A 239 -6.88 31.32 3.50
CA ARG A 239 -5.83 30.39 3.95
C ARG A 239 -6.35 28.95 4.05
N LEU A 240 -7.56 28.77 4.60
CA LEU A 240 -8.26 27.49 4.64
C LEU A 240 -8.64 26.99 3.24
N ALA A 241 -9.04 27.89 2.32
CA ALA A 241 -9.30 27.54 0.93
C ALA A 241 -8.03 27.18 0.13
N ARG A 242 -6.86 27.70 0.53
CA ARG A 242 -5.55 27.36 -0.08
C ARG A 242 -4.93 26.07 0.45
N ARG A 243 -5.45 25.51 1.55
CA ARG A 243 -5.08 24.19 2.10
C ARG A 243 -6.24 23.19 1.97
N LYS A 244 -6.96 23.20 0.85
CA LYS A 244 -7.92 22.15 0.57
C LYS A 244 -7.13 20.96 0.01
N TRP A 245 -6.70 20.05 0.88
CA TRP A 245 -6.10 18.79 0.44
C TRP A 245 -7.17 17.98 -0.30
N GLU A 246 -6.96 17.74 -1.60
CA GLU A 246 -7.89 16.94 -2.40
C GLU A 246 -7.81 15.47 -1.97
N SER A 247 -8.98 14.84 -1.80
CA SER A 247 -9.08 13.45 -1.37
C SER A 247 -8.29 12.53 -2.30
N GLN A 248 -7.42 11.70 -1.72
CA GLN A 248 -6.58 10.81 -2.51
C GLN A 248 -7.14 9.39 -2.51
N HIS A 249 -7.40 8.88 -3.71
CA HIS A 249 -7.97 7.56 -3.94
C HIS A 249 -6.89 6.52 -4.23
N PHE A 250 -6.97 5.36 -3.57
CA PHE A 250 -6.00 4.28 -3.73
C PHE A 250 -6.68 2.94 -3.98
N VAL A 251 -6.19 2.20 -4.96
CA VAL A 251 -6.70 0.89 -5.36
C VAL A 251 -5.69 -0.20 -5.02
N LYS A 252 -6.17 -1.28 -4.40
CA LYS A 252 -5.36 -2.42 -3.97
C LYS A 252 -4.83 -3.18 -5.16
N ILE A 253 -3.57 -3.56 -5.11
CA ILE A 253 -2.97 -4.54 -6.02
C ILE A 253 -3.03 -5.90 -5.32
N VAL A 254 -4.08 -6.67 -5.60
CA VAL A 254 -4.34 -7.97 -4.95
C VAL A 254 -3.32 -9.03 -5.38
N ASN A 255 -3.01 -9.04 -6.67
CA ASN A 255 -2.20 -10.06 -7.32
C ASN A 255 -0.76 -9.56 -7.51
N CYS A 256 -0.04 -9.35 -6.41
CA CYS A 256 1.31 -8.76 -6.42
C CYS A 256 2.44 -9.75 -6.70
N SER A 257 2.16 -11.05 -6.71
CA SER A 257 3.15 -12.12 -6.92
C SER A 257 2.65 -13.15 -7.95
N PRO A 258 3.57 -13.81 -8.66
CA PRO A 258 3.21 -14.81 -9.65
C PRO A 258 2.76 -16.11 -9.00
N THR A 259 1.98 -16.86 -9.77
CA THR A 259 1.44 -18.18 -9.38
C THR A 259 1.75 -19.20 -10.48
N PRO A 260 1.71 -20.52 -10.19
CA PRO A 260 1.96 -21.54 -11.22
C PRO A 260 1.03 -21.40 -12.45
N GLU A 261 -0.24 -21.06 -12.23
CA GLU A 261 -1.22 -20.85 -13.30
C GLU A 261 -1.02 -19.51 -14.02
N ARG A 262 -0.58 -18.47 -13.30
CA ARG A 262 -0.36 -17.12 -13.84
C ARG A 262 1.07 -16.67 -13.54
N PRO A 263 2.06 -17.17 -14.30
CA PRO A 263 3.49 -17.05 -13.96
C PRO A 263 4.06 -15.64 -14.17
N LEU A 264 3.43 -14.83 -15.02
CA LEU A 264 3.86 -13.45 -15.27
C LEU A 264 3.17 -12.45 -14.33
N GLN A 265 2.14 -12.87 -13.59
CA GLN A 265 1.32 -11.97 -12.79
C GLN A 265 2.14 -11.37 -11.65
N GLY A 266 1.94 -10.09 -11.34
CA GLY A 266 2.58 -9.48 -10.19
C GLY A 266 3.17 -8.11 -10.46
N ILE A 267 3.91 -7.64 -9.46
CA ILE A 267 4.69 -6.40 -9.55
C ILE A 267 6.15 -6.75 -9.81
N TRP A 268 6.67 -6.14 -10.87
CA TRP A 268 8.00 -6.37 -11.41
C TRP A 268 8.78 -5.07 -11.49
N LYS A 269 10.10 -5.16 -11.47
CA LYS A 269 11.00 -4.03 -11.72
C LYS A 269 11.94 -4.37 -12.87
N GLY A 270 12.17 -3.41 -13.75
CA GLY A 270 13.00 -3.57 -14.94
C GLY A 270 13.73 -2.26 -15.26
N ILE A 271 14.92 -2.38 -15.84
CA ILE A 271 15.75 -1.23 -16.23
C ILE A 271 15.38 -0.82 -17.66
N CYS A 272 14.99 0.44 -17.84
CA CYS A 272 14.59 0.98 -19.13
C CYS A 272 15.81 1.44 -19.94
N GLY A 273 15.61 1.77 -21.23
CA GLY A 273 16.68 2.22 -22.12
C GLY A 273 17.43 3.48 -21.65
N ASP A 274 16.76 4.33 -20.87
CA ASP A 274 17.34 5.51 -20.19
C ASP A 274 18.16 5.14 -18.93
N ARG A 275 18.35 3.85 -18.65
CA ARG A 275 18.95 3.28 -17.43
C ARG A 275 18.20 3.61 -16.14
N SER A 276 16.97 4.15 -16.23
CA SER A 276 16.11 4.31 -15.08
C SER A 276 15.45 2.98 -14.71
N LEU A 277 15.35 2.72 -13.40
CA LEU A 277 14.57 1.60 -12.91
C LEU A 277 13.08 1.98 -12.91
N ALA A 278 12.24 1.09 -13.46
CA ALA A 278 10.81 1.28 -13.54
C ALA A 278 10.07 0.10 -12.90
N PHE A 279 8.89 0.36 -12.36
CA PHE A 279 8.01 -0.69 -11.86
C PHE A 279 6.89 -0.98 -12.85
N TYR A 280 6.49 -2.24 -12.90
CA TYR A 280 5.53 -2.77 -13.83
C TYR A 280 4.54 -3.67 -13.11
N LEU A 281 3.26 -3.55 -13.43
CA LEU A 281 2.19 -4.41 -12.96
C LEU A 281 1.68 -5.23 -14.12
N VAL A 282 1.90 -6.54 -14.05
CA VAL A 282 1.35 -7.51 -15.00
C VAL A 282 0.11 -8.14 -14.41
N ALA A 283 -0.99 -8.06 -15.16
CA ALA A 283 -2.28 -8.62 -14.79
C ALA A 283 -2.83 -9.49 -15.91
N TYR A 284 -3.47 -10.60 -15.53
CA TYR A 284 -4.23 -11.46 -16.42
C TYR A 284 -5.70 -11.03 -16.34
N ASP A 285 -6.35 -10.87 -17.48
CA ASP A 285 -7.79 -10.66 -17.55
C ASP A 285 -8.55 -11.99 -17.45
N ASP A 286 -9.88 -11.90 -17.41
CA ASP A 286 -10.76 -13.08 -17.27
C ASP A 286 -10.92 -13.87 -18.59
N ILE A 287 -10.47 -13.31 -19.71
CA ILE A 287 -10.57 -13.90 -21.06
C ILE A 287 -9.24 -14.57 -21.45
N GLY A 288 -8.20 -14.47 -20.61
CA GLY A 288 -6.88 -15.08 -20.82
C GLY A 288 -5.87 -14.15 -21.51
N GLY A 289 -6.20 -12.86 -21.64
CA GLY A 289 -5.25 -11.84 -22.04
C GLY A 289 -4.35 -11.39 -20.89
N ILE A 290 -3.19 -10.84 -21.25
CA ILE A 290 -2.20 -10.31 -20.32
C ILE A 290 -2.01 -8.84 -20.64
N SER A 291 -1.96 -7.99 -19.61
CA SER A 291 -1.63 -6.57 -19.72
C SER A 291 -0.50 -6.22 -18.74
N CYS A 292 0.45 -5.39 -19.18
CA CYS A 292 1.61 -5.00 -18.36
C CYS A 292 1.79 -3.48 -18.29
N ARG A 293 1.38 -2.86 -17.19
CA ARG A 293 1.44 -1.41 -17.04
C ARG A 293 2.59 -0.91 -16.20
N ARG A 294 3.23 0.18 -16.62
CA ARG A 294 4.19 0.88 -15.77
C ARG A 294 3.47 1.55 -14.59
N ILE A 295 4.04 1.47 -13.40
CA ILE A 295 3.52 2.05 -12.15
C ILE A 295 4.66 2.74 -11.37
N GLY A 296 4.32 3.60 -10.41
CA GLY A 296 5.29 4.28 -9.54
C GLY A 296 5.86 5.58 -10.11
N ASP A 297 6.51 6.35 -9.25
CA ASP A 297 7.02 7.68 -9.59
C ASP A 297 8.16 7.61 -10.62
N HIS A 298 8.12 8.51 -11.61
CA HIS A 298 9.18 8.68 -12.60
C HIS A 298 9.84 10.05 -12.40
N PRO A 299 11.19 10.15 -12.34
CA PRO A 299 11.88 11.41 -12.07
C PRO A 299 11.64 12.51 -13.12
N GLU A 300 11.20 12.17 -14.34
CA GLU A 300 10.94 13.18 -15.37
C GLU A 300 9.53 13.07 -15.94
N ARG A 301 8.85 14.22 -16.03
CA ARG A 301 7.60 14.42 -16.79
C ARG A 301 7.86 14.36 -18.30
N ILE A 302 8.58 13.34 -18.78
CA ILE A 302 8.70 13.12 -20.22
C ILE A 302 7.31 12.66 -20.70
N LEU A 303 6.76 13.44 -21.63
CA LEU A 303 5.51 13.24 -22.36
C LEU A 303 5.60 12.02 -23.30
N GLY A 304 5.86 10.86 -22.73
CA GLY A 304 5.81 9.56 -23.38
C GLY A 304 5.14 8.60 -22.43
N TYR A 305 3.81 8.59 -22.42
CA TYR A 305 3.02 7.56 -21.74
C TYR A 305 3.49 6.19 -22.27
N GLY A 306 4.33 5.50 -21.49
CA GLY A 306 4.99 4.28 -21.93
C GLY A 306 3.95 3.21 -22.24
N PRO A 307 3.86 2.70 -23.48
CA PRO A 307 2.84 1.73 -23.79
C PRO A 307 3.16 0.41 -23.09
N VAL A 308 2.09 -0.08 -22.52
CA VAL A 308 1.90 -1.30 -21.76
C VAL A 308 1.68 -2.40 -22.77
N PHE A 309 2.52 -3.42 -22.80
CA PHE A 309 2.25 -4.54 -23.70
C PHE A 309 0.96 -5.23 -23.28
N TRP A 310 0.26 -5.76 -24.27
CA TRP A 310 -0.86 -6.63 -24.05
C TRP A 310 -0.84 -7.80 -25.04
N THR A 311 -1.53 -8.86 -24.69
CA THR A 311 -1.84 -9.93 -25.63
C THR A 311 -3.26 -10.41 -25.35
N SER A 312 -4.05 -10.65 -26.40
CA SER A 312 -5.37 -11.27 -26.30
C SER A 312 -5.31 -12.79 -26.14
N ASN A 313 -4.14 -13.41 -26.34
CA ASN A 313 -3.97 -14.86 -26.22
C ASN A 313 -2.65 -15.21 -25.53
N ALA A 314 -2.73 -15.68 -24.28
CA ALA A 314 -1.58 -16.09 -23.47
C ALA A 314 -1.08 -17.52 -23.78
N THR A 315 -1.08 -17.94 -25.06
CA THR A 315 -0.49 -19.24 -25.45
C THR A 315 1.03 -19.12 -25.53
N PHE A 316 1.70 -19.75 -24.57
CA PHE A 316 3.16 -19.86 -24.58
C PHE A 316 3.60 -20.88 -25.64
N LEU A 317 4.62 -20.50 -26.39
CA LEU A 317 5.47 -21.40 -27.15
C LEU A 317 6.42 -22.10 -26.17
N GLU A 318 6.45 -23.43 -26.21
CA GLU A 318 7.35 -24.25 -25.39
C GLU A 318 8.54 -24.74 -26.21
N SER A 319 9.63 -25.09 -25.52
CA SER A 319 10.82 -25.68 -26.16
C SER A 319 10.49 -27.05 -26.77
N PRO A 320 11.07 -27.44 -27.92
CA PRO A 320 12.07 -26.72 -28.72
C PRO A 320 11.50 -25.55 -29.53
N PHE A 321 12.24 -24.45 -29.60
CA PHE A 321 11.80 -23.24 -30.30
C PHE A 321 12.20 -23.26 -31.79
N PRO A 322 11.48 -22.54 -32.66
CA PRO A 322 11.92 -22.26 -34.02
C PRO A 322 13.25 -21.50 -34.04
N LEU A 323 14.11 -21.80 -35.03
CA LEU A 323 15.42 -21.17 -35.20
C LEU A 323 15.33 -19.64 -35.30
N GLU A 324 14.22 -19.12 -35.84
CA GLU A 324 13.96 -17.69 -35.94
C GLU A 324 13.84 -17.04 -34.55
N GLU A 325 13.12 -17.67 -33.61
CA GLU A 325 12.91 -17.15 -32.26
C GLU A 325 14.18 -17.27 -31.40
N GLU A 326 14.96 -18.34 -31.58
CA GLU A 326 16.25 -18.51 -30.92
C GLU A 326 17.27 -17.46 -31.39
N SER A 327 17.36 -17.26 -32.71
CA SER A 327 18.24 -16.25 -33.31
C SER A 327 17.84 -14.84 -32.87
N LEU A 328 16.54 -14.57 -32.81
CA LEU A 328 16.00 -13.29 -32.40
C LEU A 328 16.32 -12.97 -30.94
N TYR A 329 16.19 -13.94 -30.03
CA TYR A 329 16.61 -13.75 -28.64
C TYR A 329 18.13 -13.57 -28.54
N ALA A 330 18.92 -14.43 -29.21
CA ALA A 330 20.37 -14.41 -29.15
C ALA A 330 20.99 -13.10 -29.69
N SER A 331 20.35 -12.46 -30.67
CA SER A 331 20.82 -11.20 -31.25
C SER A 331 20.54 -9.96 -30.41
N ARG A 332 19.72 -10.06 -29.35
CA ARG A 332 19.25 -8.90 -28.59
C ARG A 332 20.17 -8.54 -27.41
N VAL A 333 20.15 -7.26 -27.07
CA VAL A 333 20.93 -6.70 -25.96
C VAL A 333 20.08 -6.65 -24.69
N HIS A 334 20.56 -7.29 -23.62
CA HIS A 334 19.92 -7.26 -22.31
C HIS A 334 20.41 -6.08 -21.48
N LEU A 335 19.48 -5.28 -20.97
CA LEU A 335 19.83 -4.17 -20.07
C LEU A 335 20.08 -4.70 -18.65
N ARG A 336 21.34 -4.67 -18.22
CA ARG A 336 21.76 -5.04 -16.86
C ARG A 336 22.29 -3.82 -16.09
N PRO A 337 22.18 -3.83 -14.74
CA PRO A 337 22.89 -2.87 -13.90
C PRO A 337 24.38 -2.84 -14.22
N LEU A 338 24.98 -1.65 -14.14
CA LEU A 338 26.44 -1.55 -14.08
C LEU A 338 26.88 -2.20 -12.76
N GLN A 339 27.69 -3.26 -12.83
CA GLN A 339 28.36 -3.76 -11.64
C GLN A 339 29.28 -2.66 -11.12
N PRO A 340 29.34 -2.42 -9.79
CA PRO A 340 30.45 -1.66 -9.26
C PRO A 340 31.73 -2.39 -9.64
N VAL A 341 32.63 -1.69 -10.32
CA VAL A 341 33.97 -2.20 -10.60
C VAL A 341 34.59 -2.56 -9.25
N ASN A 342 34.76 -3.85 -8.98
CA ASN A 342 35.67 -4.24 -7.92
C ASN A 342 37.05 -3.76 -8.39
N GLU A 343 37.65 -2.80 -7.68
CA GLU A 343 39.02 -2.33 -7.91
C GLU A 343 40.06 -3.40 -7.51
N SER A 344 39.85 -4.64 -7.93
CA SER A 344 40.79 -5.73 -7.75
C SER A 344 40.66 -6.63 -8.97
N GLU A 345 41.71 -6.61 -9.78
CA GLU A 345 41.89 -7.31 -11.06
C GLU A 345 41.33 -6.55 -12.26
N PHE A 346 42.11 -5.60 -12.80
CA PHE A 346 42.59 -5.59 -14.18
C PHE A 346 43.56 -4.40 -14.36
N SER A 347 44.86 -4.69 -14.33
CA SER A 347 45.86 -3.78 -14.85
C SER A 347 45.81 -3.85 -16.38
N LEU A 348 45.28 -2.82 -17.04
CA LEU A 348 45.53 -2.59 -18.46
C LEU A 348 45.95 -1.13 -18.67
N SER A 349 47.01 -1.02 -19.47
CA SER A 349 47.80 0.16 -19.80
C SER A 349 46.99 1.30 -20.41
N ASP A 350 47.41 2.52 -20.08
CA ASP A 350 47.05 3.78 -20.73
C ASP A 350 47.30 3.69 -22.24
N ASP A 351 46.25 3.54 -23.05
CA ASP A 351 46.20 4.11 -24.41
C ASP A 351 44.82 4.10 -25.13
N GLU A 352 43.71 3.75 -24.47
CA GLU A 352 42.37 3.84 -25.11
C GLU A 352 41.36 4.64 -24.27
N VAL A 353 41.67 5.92 -24.04
CA VAL A 353 40.74 6.92 -23.48
C VAL A 353 39.89 7.55 -24.61
N VAL A 354 39.23 6.76 -25.46
CA VAL A 354 38.17 7.25 -26.37
C VAL A 354 37.20 6.11 -26.72
N ASN A 355 36.33 5.74 -25.76
CA ASN A 355 34.98 5.18 -25.94
C ASN A 355 34.65 4.38 -24.67
N GLY A 356 33.83 4.97 -23.77
CA GLY A 356 33.38 4.30 -22.55
C GLY A 356 32.67 3.00 -22.87
N ILE A 357 33.37 1.89 -22.67
CA ILE A 357 32.96 0.53 -23.03
C ILE A 357 31.65 0.20 -22.31
N GLN A 358 30.60 0.03 -23.11
CA GLN A 358 29.33 -0.55 -22.72
C GLN A 358 29.59 -1.99 -22.23
N ASP A 359 29.28 -2.29 -20.98
CA ASP A 359 29.32 -3.66 -20.45
C ASP A 359 28.08 -4.43 -20.95
N ILE A 360 28.01 -4.64 -22.28
CA ILE A 360 26.99 -5.44 -22.98
C ILE A 360 27.42 -6.90 -22.85
N ARG A 361 26.84 -7.62 -21.89
CA ARG A 361 26.99 -9.07 -21.78
C ARG A 361 25.76 -9.77 -22.36
N VAL A 362 25.99 -10.73 -23.25
CA VAL A 362 24.98 -11.69 -23.72
C VAL A 362 24.45 -12.47 -22.50
N SER A 363 23.14 -12.64 -22.40
CA SER A 363 22.51 -13.20 -21.21
C SER A 363 22.74 -14.72 -21.10
N GLU A 364 23.12 -15.20 -19.91
CA GLU A 364 23.13 -16.63 -19.55
C GLU A 364 21.73 -17.17 -19.19
N ASN A 365 20.67 -16.37 -19.38
CA ASN A 365 19.33 -16.75 -18.97
C ASN A 365 18.77 -17.78 -19.95
N VAL A 366 18.53 -19.00 -19.46
CA VAL A 366 17.90 -20.06 -20.26
C VAL A 366 16.40 -19.78 -20.39
N VAL A 367 15.97 -19.53 -21.63
CA VAL A 367 14.56 -19.33 -21.98
C VAL A 367 13.82 -20.66 -21.88
N ASN A 368 12.73 -20.69 -21.14
CA ASN A 368 11.86 -21.84 -20.96
C ASN A 368 10.62 -21.76 -21.86
N ARG A 369 10.03 -20.57 -21.98
CA ARG A 369 8.82 -20.34 -22.79
C ARG A 369 8.85 -18.96 -23.44
N ILE A 370 8.24 -18.84 -24.62
CA ILE A 370 8.14 -17.58 -25.36
C ILE A 370 6.67 -17.22 -25.54
N LEU A 371 6.33 -15.95 -25.38
CA LEU A 371 4.97 -15.45 -25.62
C LEU A 371 5.02 -14.27 -26.58
N HIS A 372 4.13 -14.29 -27.57
CA HIS A 372 3.97 -13.20 -28.53
C HIS A 372 3.07 -12.13 -27.93
N ILE A 373 3.48 -10.87 -28.08
CA ILE A 373 2.76 -9.72 -27.54
C ILE A 373 2.64 -8.60 -28.58
N SER A 374 1.66 -7.74 -28.37
CA SER A 374 1.46 -6.51 -29.14
C SER A 374 1.43 -5.31 -28.21
N SER A 375 1.94 -4.19 -28.68
CA SER A 375 1.78 -2.89 -28.05
C SER A 375 0.68 -2.13 -28.75
N SER A 376 -0.30 -1.63 -28.00
CA SER A 376 -1.19 -0.56 -28.49
C SER A 376 -1.15 0.59 -27.50
N TYR A 377 -1.00 1.81 -28.00
CA TYR A 377 -1.05 3.04 -27.21
C TYR A 377 -2.45 3.37 -26.65
N ASP A 378 -3.46 2.50 -26.85
CA ASP A 378 -4.87 2.93 -26.95
C ASP A 378 -5.77 2.70 -25.71
N LEU A 379 -5.24 2.40 -24.52
CA LEU A 379 -6.10 2.09 -23.36
C LEU A 379 -6.09 3.11 -22.21
N VAL A 380 -5.56 4.33 -22.38
CA VAL A 380 -5.54 5.34 -21.29
C VAL A 380 -5.94 6.77 -21.70
N VAL A 381 -6.32 7.07 -22.95
CA VAL A 381 -6.72 8.44 -23.33
C VAL A 381 -8.11 8.47 -23.97
N PRO A 382 -9.17 9.00 -23.30
CA PRO A 382 -10.52 9.07 -23.85
C PRO A 382 -10.70 10.01 -25.07
N ASN A 383 -9.67 10.72 -25.53
CA ASN A 383 -9.84 11.89 -26.42
C ASN A 383 -8.96 11.90 -27.70
N LEU A 384 -8.34 10.78 -28.10
CA LEU A 384 -7.56 10.69 -29.35
C LEU A 384 -8.06 9.58 -30.29
N SER A 385 -9.38 9.40 -30.36
CA SER A 385 -10.02 8.57 -31.38
C SER A 385 -9.88 9.25 -32.75
N GLY A 386 -8.85 8.88 -33.53
CA GLY A 386 -8.73 9.38 -34.90
C GLY A 386 -7.50 8.99 -35.70
N THR A 387 -6.40 8.55 -35.10
CA THR A 387 -5.19 8.17 -35.83
C THR A 387 -4.86 6.70 -35.61
N ILE A 388 -4.87 5.93 -36.71
CA ILE A 388 -4.43 4.54 -36.81
C ILE A 388 -2.98 4.48 -36.27
N ASN A 389 -2.82 4.05 -35.02
CA ASN A 389 -1.50 3.91 -34.40
C ASN A 389 -0.92 2.54 -34.74
N PRO A 390 0.40 2.43 -35.04
CA PRO A 390 1.01 1.17 -35.41
C PRO A 390 1.09 0.26 -34.17
N SER A 391 0.43 -0.89 -34.22
CA SER A 391 0.64 -1.96 -33.25
C SER A 391 2.08 -2.45 -33.36
N ALA A 392 2.89 -2.32 -32.31
CA ALA A 392 4.26 -2.82 -32.30
C ALA A 392 4.27 -4.27 -31.77
N GLU A 393 4.70 -5.22 -32.60
CA GLU A 393 4.85 -6.62 -32.18
C GLU A 393 6.06 -6.78 -31.26
N GLY A 394 5.97 -7.70 -30.30
CA GLY A 394 7.05 -8.01 -29.38
C GLY A 394 7.02 -9.45 -28.86
N ARG A 395 7.95 -9.75 -27.96
CA ARG A 395 8.11 -11.05 -27.33
C ARG A 395 8.30 -10.90 -25.82
N ILE A 396 7.81 -11.88 -25.08
CA ILE A 396 8.18 -12.15 -23.69
C ILE A 396 8.95 -13.46 -23.67
N TRP A 397 10.13 -13.44 -23.08
CA TRP A 397 10.93 -14.64 -22.81
C TRP A 397 10.83 -14.96 -21.34
N GLN A 398 10.13 -16.03 -20.99
CA GLN A 398 10.09 -16.53 -19.63
C GLN A 398 11.32 -17.41 -19.39
N TYR A 399 12.05 -17.11 -18.32
CA TYR A 399 13.26 -17.83 -17.95
C TYR A 399 12.97 -18.99 -16.99
N GLN A 400 13.88 -19.95 -16.89
CA GLN A 400 13.75 -21.10 -15.99
C GLN A 400 13.69 -20.72 -14.50
N ASN A 401 14.29 -19.59 -14.12
CA ASN A 401 14.29 -19.09 -12.74
C ASN A 401 12.94 -18.46 -12.31
N GLY A 402 11.94 -18.43 -13.19
CA GLY A 402 10.62 -17.86 -12.94
C GLY A 402 10.49 -16.37 -13.23
N THR A 403 11.58 -15.68 -13.56
CA THR A 403 11.52 -14.30 -14.08
C THR A 403 11.34 -14.29 -15.59
N PHE A 404 11.20 -13.11 -16.18
CA PHE A 404 11.05 -12.98 -17.63
C PHE A 404 11.68 -11.69 -18.14
N GLY A 405 11.96 -11.64 -19.44
CA GLY A 405 12.30 -10.43 -20.15
C GLY A 405 11.24 -10.13 -21.20
N PHE A 406 11.08 -8.87 -21.57
CA PHE A 406 10.24 -8.49 -22.72
C PHE A 406 10.96 -7.50 -23.63
N GLY A 407 10.59 -7.51 -24.90
CA GLY A 407 11.16 -6.61 -25.91
C GLY A 407 10.29 -6.56 -27.16
N PHE A 408 10.23 -5.38 -27.79
CA PHE A 408 9.52 -5.18 -29.05
C PHE A 408 10.42 -5.44 -30.25
N LEU A 409 9.86 -5.80 -31.40
CA LEU A 409 10.61 -6.04 -32.63
C LEU A 409 11.26 -4.77 -33.19
N SER A 410 10.71 -3.59 -32.89
CA SER A 410 11.29 -2.30 -33.24
C SER A 410 12.61 -2.02 -32.52
N ASP A 411 12.80 -2.64 -31.34
CA ASP A 411 13.89 -2.32 -30.43
C ASP A 411 14.80 -3.54 -30.28
N ASN A 412 16.11 -3.33 -30.34
CA ASN A 412 17.10 -4.41 -30.12
C ASN A 412 17.32 -4.72 -28.63
N LEU A 413 16.48 -4.19 -27.75
CA LEU A 413 16.63 -4.27 -26.29
C LEU A 413 15.69 -5.31 -25.68
N VAL A 414 16.16 -5.96 -24.62
CA VAL A 414 15.36 -6.77 -23.70
C VAL A 414 15.42 -6.14 -22.33
N ILE A 415 14.23 -5.84 -21.77
CA ILE A 415 14.08 -5.41 -20.39
C ILE A 415 13.89 -6.66 -19.54
N ASP A 416 14.93 -7.04 -18.82
CA ASP A 416 14.87 -8.14 -17.85
C ASP A 416 14.09 -7.70 -16.61
N MET A 417 13.01 -8.43 -16.30
CA MET A 417 12.15 -8.16 -15.17
C MET A 417 12.59 -8.97 -13.95
N LYS A 418 12.61 -8.34 -12.79
CA LYS A 418 12.84 -8.98 -11.49
C LYS A 418 11.65 -8.74 -10.56
N HIS A 419 11.46 -9.64 -9.60
CA HIS A 419 10.41 -9.46 -8.60
C HIS A 419 10.69 -8.24 -7.71
N ILE A 420 9.65 -7.46 -7.41
CA ILE A 420 9.72 -6.46 -6.33
C ILE A 420 9.49 -7.12 -4.97
N VAL A 421 8.70 -8.20 -4.94
CA VAL A 421 8.22 -8.83 -3.70
C VAL A 421 8.62 -10.29 -3.66
N HIS A 422 9.16 -10.71 -2.52
CA HIS A 422 9.37 -12.11 -2.20
C HIS A 422 8.90 -12.38 -0.76
N ASN A 423 8.06 -13.39 -0.57
CA ASN A 423 7.46 -13.75 0.73
C ASN A 423 6.79 -12.58 1.48
N GLY A 424 6.16 -11.66 0.75
CA GLY A 424 5.48 -10.50 1.31
C GLY A 424 6.40 -9.33 1.71
N CYS A 425 7.71 -9.44 1.46
CA CYS A 425 8.70 -8.39 1.71
C CYS A 425 9.22 -7.79 0.40
N ILE A 426 9.60 -6.51 0.42
CA ILE A 426 10.23 -5.83 -0.73
C ILE A 426 11.70 -6.24 -0.83
N VAL A 427 12.12 -6.69 -2.01
CA VAL A 427 13.48 -7.14 -2.32
C VAL A 427 14.35 -5.99 -2.84
N ASP A 428 15.65 -6.04 -2.53
CA ASP A 428 16.66 -5.01 -2.86
C ASP A 428 16.31 -3.63 -2.28
N THR A 429 15.78 -3.61 -1.05
CA THR A 429 15.50 -2.36 -0.36
C THR A 429 16.81 -1.67 0.00
N VAL A 430 17.06 -0.49 -0.56
CA VAL A 430 18.21 0.35 -0.24
C VAL A 430 17.75 1.39 0.78
N LYS A 431 18.54 1.59 1.85
CA LYS A 431 18.30 2.71 2.76
C LYS A 431 18.55 3.99 1.98
N ALA A 432 17.55 4.87 1.90
CA ALA A 432 17.78 6.19 1.36
C ALA A 432 18.91 6.86 2.16
N SER A 433 19.94 7.35 1.45
CA SER A 433 21.02 8.08 2.08
C SER A 433 20.45 9.32 2.77
N PRO A 434 20.78 9.57 4.05
CA PRO A 434 20.51 10.87 4.64
C PRO A 434 21.37 11.88 3.87
N HIS A 435 20.73 12.75 3.11
CA HIS A 435 21.39 13.87 2.44
C HIS A 435 21.61 15.02 3.42
#